data_AF-A0A1D8IKU9-F1
#
_entry.id   AF-A0A1D8IKU9-F1
#
_cell.length_a   1.000
_cell.length_b   1.000
_cell.length_c   1.000
_cell.angle_alpha   90.00
_cell.angle_beta   90.00
_cell.angle_gamma   90.00
#
_symmetry.space_group_name_H-M   'P 1'
#
loop_
_entity.id
_entity.type
_entity.pdbx_description
1 polymer ?
#
loop_
_entity_poly.entity_id
_entity_poly.type
_entity_poly.pdbx_seq_one_letter_code
_entity_poly.pdbx_strand_id
1 'polypeptide(L)'
;MSGGFSFANVSPTLDTITFSFYGSTAGAGPGSFSIDLSNFNFVSPIQSVAYASGSLGGAASTGTWNGSQALFNFSTTQDYNALGGNFVTFNVTHTVPVPEPASLGMFGIGLLGVSYLARRRKARKAS
;
A
#
# COMPACT_ATOMS: atom_id res chain seq x y z
N MET A 1 -1.11 28.33 7.85
CA MET A 1 -0.98 26.86 7.76
C MET A 1 0.40 26.52 7.22
N SER A 2 1.14 25.65 7.88
CA SER A 2 2.45 25.19 7.39
C SER A 2 2.71 23.77 7.88
N GLY A 3 3.17 22.90 7.00
CA GLY A 3 3.52 21.52 7.34
C GLY A 3 4.25 20.85 6.19
N GLY A 4 4.79 19.67 6.48
CA GLY A 4 5.48 18.83 5.53
C GLY A 4 5.09 17.37 5.70
N PHE A 5 5.53 16.58 4.74
CA PHE A 5 5.36 15.13 4.75
C PHE A 5 6.73 14.46 4.72
N SER A 6 6.88 13.40 5.48
CA SER A 6 8.02 12.50 5.42
C SER A 6 7.53 11.10 5.14
N PHE A 7 8.15 10.42 4.20
CA PHE A 7 7.83 9.04 3.86
C PHE A 7 8.89 8.11 4.46
N ALA A 8 8.44 6.99 5.01
CA ALA A 8 9.28 5.93 5.55
C ALA A 8 8.92 4.61 4.87
N ASN A 9 9.89 3.69 4.80
CA ASN A 9 9.69 2.38 4.19
C ASN A 9 9.14 2.46 2.76
N VAL A 10 9.65 3.43 1.97
CA VAL A 10 9.24 3.62 0.57
C VAL A 10 9.93 2.56 -0.28
N SER A 11 9.38 1.36 -0.29
CA SER A 11 9.83 0.29 -1.16
C SER A 11 8.70 -0.15 -2.09
N PRO A 12 9.00 -0.40 -3.38
CA PRO A 12 8.06 -1.05 -4.28
C PRO A 12 7.59 -2.45 -3.82
N THR A 13 8.35 -3.10 -2.93
CA THR A 13 8.12 -4.50 -2.57
C THR A 13 7.44 -4.70 -1.21
N LEU A 14 7.06 -3.62 -0.52
CA LEU A 14 6.43 -3.70 0.80
C LEU A 14 4.92 -3.55 0.67
N ASP A 15 4.13 -4.52 1.13
CA ASP A 15 2.66 -4.46 1.09
C ASP A 15 2.05 -3.21 1.76
N THR A 16 2.82 -2.53 2.60
CA THR A 16 2.41 -1.30 3.27
C THR A 16 3.56 -0.30 3.33
N ILE A 17 3.23 0.95 3.03
CA ILE A 17 4.15 2.10 3.13
C ILE A 17 3.63 3.06 4.17
N THR A 18 4.54 3.69 4.89
CA THR A 18 4.20 4.61 5.96
C THR A 18 4.59 6.03 5.58
N PHE A 19 3.68 6.98 5.76
CA PHE A 19 4.04 8.38 5.70
C PHE A 19 3.55 9.11 6.94
N SER A 20 4.26 10.17 7.28
CA SER A 20 3.97 11.00 8.43
C SER A 20 3.81 12.45 8.01
N PHE A 21 2.76 13.09 8.53
CA PHE A 21 2.57 14.53 8.44
C PHE A 21 3.09 15.20 9.72
N TYR A 22 3.79 16.32 9.56
CA TYR A 22 4.17 17.22 10.65
C TYR A 22 3.83 18.65 10.28
N GLY A 23 3.25 19.42 11.20
CA GLY A 23 2.87 20.79 10.93
C GLY A 23 1.64 21.28 11.68
N SER A 24 1.28 22.52 11.39
CA SER A 24 0.12 23.19 11.97
C SER A 24 -0.87 23.60 10.89
N THR A 25 -2.12 23.19 11.07
CA THR A 25 -3.25 23.80 10.38
C THR A 25 -3.95 24.84 11.27
N ALA A 26 -3.25 25.44 12.25
CA ALA A 26 -3.82 26.50 13.07
C ALA A 26 -4.29 27.66 12.18
N GLY A 27 -5.54 28.10 12.40
CA GLY A 27 -6.21 29.11 11.58
C GLY A 27 -6.69 28.61 10.22
N ALA A 28 -6.72 27.31 9.98
CA ALA A 28 -7.29 26.73 8.76
C ALA A 28 -8.81 26.68 8.77
N GLY A 29 -9.39 26.59 9.98
CA GLY A 29 -10.79 26.24 10.13
C GLY A 29 -11.06 24.77 9.72
N PRO A 30 -12.33 24.35 9.81
CA PRO A 30 -12.73 23.00 9.41
C PRO A 30 -12.46 22.77 7.92
N GLY A 31 -11.95 21.59 7.56
CA GLY A 31 -11.61 21.29 6.18
C GLY A 31 -11.04 19.90 5.92
N SER A 32 -10.67 19.67 4.66
CA SER A 32 -9.99 18.45 4.22
C SER A 32 -8.58 18.80 3.75
N PHE A 33 -7.64 17.86 3.92
CA PHE A 33 -6.39 17.91 3.17
C PHE A 33 -6.27 16.66 2.30
N SER A 34 -5.62 16.82 1.15
CA SER A 34 -5.34 15.74 0.21
C SER A 34 -3.85 15.63 -0.01
N ILE A 35 -3.35 14.40 -0.12
CA ILE A 35 -1.98 14.13 -0.54
C ILE A 35 -2.06 13.46 -1.90
N ASP A 36 -1.36 14.04 -2.87
CA ASP A 36 -1.17 13.41 -4.17
C ASP A 36 -0.07 12.35 -4.07
N LEU A 37 -0.46 11.11 -4.33
CA LEU A 37 0.45 9.96 -4.32
C LEU A 37 0.81 9.51 -5.74
N SER A 38 0.37 10.24 -6.78
CA SER A 38 0.64 9.91 -8.19
C SER A 38 2.12 9.88 -8.56
N ASN A 39 2.96 10.65 -7.84
CA ASN A 39 4.40 10.71 -8.08
C ASN A 39 5.16 9.49 -7.53
N PHE A 40 4.51 8.62 -6.76
CA PHE A 40 5.13 7.39 -6.29
C PHE A 40 4.97 6.29 -7.33
N ASN A 41 6.11 5.76 -7.79
CA ASN A 41 6.14 4.62 -8.70
C ASN A 41 5.99 3.31 -7.92
N PHE A 42 4.76 2.93 -7.59
CA PHE A 42 4.47 1.61 -7.02
C PHE A 42 4.43 0.57 -8.14
N VAL A 43 4.98 -0.63 -7.87
CA VAL A 43 4.89 -1.78 -8.81
C VAL A 43 3.46 -2.29 -8.95
N SER A 44 2.57 -1.81 -8.09
CA SER A 44 1.18 -2.21 -8.06
C SER A 44 0.26 -1.07 -7.59
N PRO A 45 -1.04 -1.15 -7.90
CA PRO A 45 -1.99 -0.09 -7.56
C PRO A 45 -2.17 0.06 -6.05
N ILE A 46 -2.25 1.31 -5.58
CA ILE A 46 -2.73 1.62 -4.23
C ILE A 46 -4.19 1.17 -4.11
N GLN A 47 -4.51 0.46 -3.04
CA GLN A 47 -5.86 0.05 -2.72
C GLN A 47 -6.53 0.97 -1.69
N SER A 48 -5.81 1.32 -0.64
CA SER A 48 -6.36 2.13 0.44
C SER A 48 -5.28 2.92 1.17
N VAL A 49 -5.72 3.98 1.86
CA VAL A 49 -4.88 4.76 2.76
C VAL A 49 -5.63 4.92 4.06
N ALA A 50 -5.03 4.48 5.17
CA ALA A 50 -5.66 4.46 6.47
C ALA A 50 -4.82 5.20 7.50
N TYR A 51 -5.50 5.84 8.45
CA TYR A 51 -4.87 6.37 9.65
C TYR A 51 -4.24 5.24 10.46
N ALA A 52 -2.98 5.41 10.86
CA ALA A 52 -2.26 4.43 11.67
C ALA A 52 -2.09 4.91 13.11
N SER A 53 -1.54 6.11 13.32
CA SER A 53 -1.25 6.63 14.66
C SER A 53 -1.04 8.15 14.68
N GLY A 54 -0.94 8.73 15.88
CA GLY A 54 -0.78 10.17 16.11
C GLY A 54 -2.01 10.79 16.76
N SER A 55 -2.17 12.10 16.61
CA SER A 55 -3.43 12.79 16.93
C SER A 55 -3.52 14.05 16.08
N LEU A 56 -4.70 14.30 15.50
CA LEU A 56 -5.02 15.49 14.72
C LEU A 56 -6.06 16.35 15.44
N GLY A 57 -5.78 16.73 16.69
CA GLY A 57 -6.61 17.69 17.42
C GLY A 57 -8.09 17.30 17.55
N GLY A 58 -8.40 16.00 17.65
CA GLY A 58 -9.76 15.50 17.91
C GLY A 58 -10.51 14.94 16.70
N ALA A 59 -9.90 14.89 15.51
CA ALA A 59 -10.55 14.34 14.32
C ALA A 59 -10.19 12.87 14.06
N ALA A 60 -11.19 11.99 13.96
CA ALA A 60 -11.03 10.70 13.32
C ALA A 60 -10.92 10.91 11.80
N SER A 61 -9.97 10.24 11.15
CA SER A 61 -9.84 10.30 9.70
C SER A 61 -10.01 8.92 9.08
N THR A 62 -10.95 8.83 8.15
CA THR A 62 -10.94 7.81 7.11
C THR A 62 -10.30 8.46 5.89
N GLY A 63 -9.09 8.01 5.55
CA GLY A 63 -8.49 8.33 4.26
C GLY A 63 -9.31 7.65 3.17
N THR A 64 -9.86 8.44 2.25
CA THR A 64 -10.52 7.90 1.06
C THR A 64 -9.54 7.98 -0.10
N TRP A 65 -9.24 6.84 -0.73
CA TRP A 65 -8.43 6.79 -1.93
C TRP A 65 -9.32 6.93 -3.16
N ASN A 66 -9.04 7.92 -4.02
CA ASN A 66 -9.83 8.19 -5.23
C ASN A 66 -9.14 7.74 -6.54
N GLY A 67 -8.02 7.01 -6.44
CA GLY A 67 -7.23 6.55 -7.58
C GLY A 67 -5.98 7.39 -7.89
N SER A 68 -5.89 8.62 -7.36
CA SER A 68 -4.69 9.47 -7.49
C SER A 68 -4.30 10.16 -6.18
N GLN A 69 -5.29 10.51 -5.36
CA GLN A 69 -5.10 11.27 -4.15
C GLN A 69 -5.71 10.54 -2.95
N ALA A 70 -4.99 10.59 -1.84
CA ALA A 70 -5.51 10.23 -0.54
C ALA A 70 -6.19 11.47 0.05
N LEU A 71 -7.51 11.44 0.13
CA LEU A 71 -8.31 12.53 0.71
C LEU A 71 -8.61 12.22 2.17
N PHE A 72 -8.26 13.15 3.06
CA PHE A 72 -8.56 13.06 4.47
C PHE A 72 -9.58 14.13 4.83
N ASN A 73 -10.80 13.66 5.09
CA ASN A 73 -11.89 14.51 5.58
C ASN A 73 -11.92 14.44 7.09
N PHE A 74 -12.04 15.60 7.71
CA PHE A 74 -12.10 15.70 9.15
C PHE A 74 -13.40 16.39 9.55
N SER A 75 -14.11 15.80 10.50
CA SER A 75 -15.44 16.26 10.90
C SER A 75 -15.43 17.26 12.06
N THR A 76 -14.28 17.81 12.43
CA THR A 76 -14.18 18.71 13.59
C THR A 76 -14.16 20.18 13.19
N THR A 77 -14.70 21.02 14.07
CA THR A 77 -14.66 22.48 14.01
C THR A 77 -13.34 23.08 14.52
N GLN A 78 -12.39 22.23 14.90
CA GLN A 78 -11.12 22.60 15.50
C GLN A 78 -9.98 22.47 14.48
N ASP A 79 -8.91 23.25 14.67
CA ASP A 79 -7.71 23.15 13.83
C ASP A 79 -7.03 21.77 13.98
N TYR A 80 -6.67 21.15 12.86
CA TYR A 80 -5.92 19.88 12.81
C TYR A 80 -4.44 20.11 13.10
N ASN A 81 -4.00 19.80 14.32
CA ASN A 81 -2.64 20.08 14.72
C ASN A 81 -1.78 18.81 14.85
N ALA A 82 -0.77 18.70 13.99
CA ALA A 82 0.45 17.91 14.22
C ALA A 82 1.54 18.82 14.86
N LEU A 83 1.12 19.75 15.74
CA LEU A 83 2.00 20.70 16.43
C LEU A 83 2.73 20.02 17.59
N GLY A 84 3.94 20.51 17.90
CA GLY A 84 4.71 20.11 19.08
C GLY A 84 5.54 18.82 18.90
N GLY A 85 5.77 18.37 17.66
CA GLY A 85 6.56 17.17 17.37
C GLY A 85 5.74 15.88 17.26
N ASN A 86 4.41 15.97 17.30
CA ASN A 86 3.54 14.81 17.08
C ASN A 86 3.42 14.51 15.60
N PHE A 87 3.97 13.37 15.18
CA PHE A 87 3.78 12.83 13.84
C PHE A 87 2.42 12.18 13.72
N VAL A 88 1.72 12.47 12.64
CA VAL A 88 0.50 11.74 12.28
C VAL A 88 0.85 10.79 11.17
N THR A 89 0.65 9.51 11.43
CA THR A 89 1.13 8.42 10.61
C THR A 89 -0.02 7.77 9.89
N PHE A 90 0.20 7.49 8.61
CA PHE A 90 -0.76 6.84 7.74
C PHE A 90 -0.09 5.66 7.04
N ASN A 91 -0.87 4.61 6.85
CA ASN A 91 -0.47 3.42 6.12
C ASN A 91 -1.14 3.43 4.74
N VAL A 92 -0.33 3.23 3.71
CA VAL A 92 -0.76 3.04 2.33
C VAL A 92 -0.65 1.55 2.02
N THR A 93 -1.78 0.91 1.71
CA THR A 93 -1.81 -0.51 1.34
C THR A 93 -1.90 -0.66 -0.17
N HIS A 94 -1.08 -1.55 -0.71
CA HIS A 94 -1.10 -1.96 -2.11
C HIS A 94 -0.90 -3.47 -2.23
N THR A 95 -1.22 -4.04 -3.38
CA THR A 95 -1.04 -5.49 -3.63
C THR A 95 0.34 -5.79 -4.17
N VAL A 96 1.20 -6.47 -3.43
CA VAL A 96 2.40 -7.02 -4.08
C VAL A 96 1.97 -8.22 -4.93
N PRO A 97 2.36 -8.30 -6.22
CA PRO A 97 2.07 -9.45 -7.05
C PRO A 97 2.66 -10.71 -6.42
N VAL A 98 1.80 -11.62 -5.96
CA VAL A 98 2.24 -12.94 -5.50
C VAL A 98 2.48 -13.81 -6.73
N PRO A 99 3.66 -14.42 -6.88
CA PRO A 99 3.91 -15.39 -7.95
C PRO A 99 2.85 -16.51 -7.91
N GLU A 100 2.14 -16.71 -9.04
CA GLU A 100 0.95 -17.57 -9.08
C GLU A 100 1.28 -19.04 -8.72
N PRO A 101 0.60 -19.64 -7.72
CA PRO A 101 0.76 -21.06 -7.35
C PRO A 101 0.47 -22.03 -8.50
N ALA A 102 -0.35 -21.61 -9.47
CA ALA A 102 -0.73 -22.41 -10.63
C ALA A 102 0.46 -22.71 -11.55
N SER A 103 1.43 -21.81 -11.65
CA SER A 103 2.65 -22.01 -12.44
C SER A 103 3.50 -23.18 -11.90
N LEU A 104 3.55 -23.30 -10.58
CA LEU A 104 4.21 -24.40 -9.87
C LEU A 104 3.45 -25.73 -10.05
N GLY A 105 2.11 -25.68 -9.97
CA GLY A 105 1.27 -26.84 -10.26
C GLY A 105 1.40 -27.34 -11.70
N MET A 106 1.36 -26.42 -12.67
CA MET A 106 1.49 -26.73 -14.09
C MET A 106 2.89 -27.20 -14.46
N PHE A 107 3.93 -26.65 -13.83
CA PHE A 107 5.29 -27.16 -13.94
C PHE A 107 5.40 -28.60 -13.41
N GLY A 108 4.80 -28.88 -12.26
CA GLY A 108 4.73 -30.23 -11.67
C GLY A 108 4.01 -31.23 -12.57
N ILE A 109 2.83 -30.86 -13.10
CA ILE A 109 2.06 -31.70 -14.04
C ILE A 109 2.84 -31.92 -15.33
N GLY A 110 3.52 -30.89 -15.85
CA GLY A 110 4.40 -31.00 -17.01
C GLY A 110 5.53 -32.02 -16.80
N LEU A 111 6.20 -31.98 -15.65
CA LEU A 111 7.27 -32.91 -15.28
C LEU A 111 6.77 -34.35 -15.13
N LEU A 112 5.56 -34.53 -14.59
CA LEU A 112 4.90 -35.84 -14.52
C LEU A 112 4.58 -36.38 -15.92
N GLY A 113 4.09 -35.54 -16.83
CA GLY A 113 3.84 -35.90 -18.22
C GLY A 113 5.12 -36.32 -18.97
N VAL A 114 6.21 -35.56 -18.81
CA VAL A 114 7.51 -35.85 -19.42
C VAL A 114 8.11 -37.14 -18.87
N SER A 115 8.06 -37.36 -17.56
CA SER A 115 8.58 -38.58 -16.93
C SER A 115 7.77 -39.82 -17.32
N TYR A 116 6.45 -39.71 -17.47
CA TYR A 116 5.62 -40.79 -18.01
C TYR A 116 5.99 -41.16 -19.45
N LEU A 117 6.15 -40.16 -20.33
CA LEU A 117 6.57 -40.38 -21.72
C LEU A 117 7.98 -40.98 -21.82
N ALA A 118 8.90 -40.54 -20.97
CA ALA A 118 10.25 -41.08 -20.89
C ALA A 118 10.25 -42.56 -20.47
N ARG A 119 9.42 -42.94 -19.48
CA ARG A 119 9.24 -44.34 -19.06
C ARG A 119 8.70 -45.20 -20.20
N ARG A 120 7.68 -44.71 -20.94
CA ARG A 120 7.09 -45.45 -22.06
C ARG A 120 8.07 -45.69 -23.20
N ARG A 121 8.92 -44.70 -23.50
CA ARG A 121 9.97 -44.83 -24.53
C ARG A 121 11.06 -45.83 -24.12
N LYS A 122 11.42 -45.88 -22.83
CA LYS A 122 12.41 -46.85 -22.33
C LYS A 122 11.89 -48.28 -22.38
N ALA A 123 10.62 -48.50 -22.00
CA ALA A 123 9.97 -49.80 -22.07
C ALA A 123 9.87 -50.34 -23.52
N ARG A 124 9.66 -49.45 -24.51
CA ARG A 124 9.62 -49.81 -25.93
C ARG A 124 10.98 -50.13 -26.57
N LYS A 125 12.09 -49.67 -25.99
CA LYS A 125 13.45 -49.97 -26.48
C LYS A 125 14.04 -51.24 -25.85
N ALA A 126 13.40 -51.79 -24.82
CA ALA A 126 13.82 -52.99 -24.12
C ALA A 126 13.03 -54.25 -24.53
N SER A 127 12.19 -54.14 -25.55
CA SER A 127 11.41 -55.21 -26.19
C SER A 127 11.73 -55.25 -27.67
#